data_AF-A0A8S3VZR9-F1
#
_entry.id   AF-A0A8S3VZR9-F1
#
_cell.length_a   1.000
_cell.length_b   1.000
_cell.length_c   1.000
_cell.angle_alpha   90.00
_cell.angle_beta   90.00
_cell.angle_gamma   90.00
#
_symmetry.space_group_name_H-M   'P 1'
#
loop_
_entity.id
_entity.type
_entity.pdbx_description
1 polymer ?
#
loop_
_entity_poly.entity_id
_entity_poly.type
_entity_poly.pdbx_seq_one_letter_code
_entity_poly.pdbx_strand_id
1 'polypeptide(L)'
;MQKLTERIDHLKQRIAAWGKRIRRYTERSTRFNQNRLFQIDQKRLYKSLERPMVSGTGSAPNQADTVAFWRGLWSEPVNHSEGPLDESCGGSVCEYYAHEPSHHNAG
;
A
#
# COMPACT_ATOMS: atom_id res chain seq x y z
N MET A 1 -37.11 2.34 -22.43
CA MET A 1 -36.43 1.91 -21.18
C MET A 1 -34.94 1.68 -21.36
N GLN A 2 -34.46 0.94 -22.39
CA GLN A 2 -33.03 0.62 -22.60
C GLN A 2 -32.08 1.84 -22.74
N LYS A 3 -32.46 2.88 -23.50
CA LYS A 3 -31.63 4.10 -23.62
C LYS A 3 -31.36 4.83 -22.29
N LEU A 4 -32.28 4.70 -21.32
CA LEU A 4 -32.13 5.33 -20.01
C LEU A 4 -31.12 4.56 -19.15
N THR A 5 -31.19 3.22 -19.18
CA THR A 5 -30.27 2.36 -18.42
C THR A 5 -28.84 2.49 -18.94
N GLU A 6 -28.64 2.54 -20.26
CA GLU A 6 -27.33 2.75 -20.87
C GLU A 6 -26.69 4.07 -20.43
N ARG A 7 -27.46 5.17 -20.41
CA ARG A 7 -26.99 6.48 -19.94
C ARG A 7 -26.61 6.46 -18.48
N ILE A 8 -27.40 5.79 -17.64
CA ILE A 8 -27.12 5.63 -16.21
C ILE A 8 -25.83 4.84 -16.02
N ASP A 9 -25.64 3.74 -16.73
CA ASP A 9 -24.46 2.89 -16.59
C ASP A 9 -23.19 3.58 -17.10
N HIS A 10 -23.29 4.34 -18.19
CA HIS A 10 -22.20 5.19 -18.65
C HIS A 10 -21.78 6.23 -17.61
N LEU A 11 -22.75 6.87 -16.93
CA LEU A 11 -22.46 7.82 -15.84
C LEU A 11 -21.80 7.12 -14.64
N LYS A 12 -22.30 5.96 -14.22
CA LYS A 12 -21.69 5.15 -13.16
C LYS A 12 -20.24 4.79 -13.49
N GLN A 13 -19.99 4.33 -14.71
CA GLN A 13 -18.65 3.98 -15.19
C GLN A 13 -17.71 5.19 -15.14
N ARG A 14 -18.17 6.37 -15.58
CA ARG A 14 -17.39 7.60 -15.50
C ARG A 14 -17.07 7.96 -14.06
N ILE A 15 -18.06 7.97 -13.17
CA ILE A 15 -17.86 8.28 -11.74
C ILE A 15 -16.83 7.32 -11.13
N ALA A 16 -16.96 6.02 -11.40
CA ALA A 16 -16.02 5.02 -10.92
C ALA A 16 -14.60 5.26 -11.47
N ALA A 17 -14.46 5.58 -12.75
CA ALA A 17 -13.17 5.89 -13.37
C ALA A 17 -12.52 7.14 -12.75
N TRP A 18 -13.29 8.20 -12.50
CA TRP A 18 -12.82 9.40 -11.82
C TRP A 18 -12.41 9.14 -10.38
N GLY A 19 -13.22 8.37 -9.63
CA GLY A 19 -12.88 7.96 -8.26
C GLY A 19 -11.55 7.18 -8.21
N LYS A 20 -11.37 6.20 -9.11
CA LYS A 20 -10.09 5.47 -9.25
C LYS A 20 -8.93 6.40 -9.61
N ARG A 21 -9.15 7.39 -10.48
CA ARG A 21 -8.12 8.36 -10.87
C ARG A 21 -7.68 9.23 -9.69
N ILE A 22 -8.64 9.76 -8.93
CA ILE A 22 -8.36 10.54 -7.72
C ILE A 22 -7.55 9.68 -6.74
N ARG A 23 -8.02 8.47 -6.42
CA ARG A 23 -7.33 7.56 -5.50
C ARG A 23 -5.87 7.32 -5.90
N ARG A 24 -5.62 7.03 -7.18
CA ARG A 24 -4.25 6.81 -7.70
C ARG A 24 -3.34 8.04 -7.53
N TYR A 25 -3.85 9.25 -7.75
CA TYR A 25 -3.04 10.46 -7.57
C TYR A 25 -2.77 10.74 -6.10
N THR A 26 -3.76 10.54 -5.24
CA THR A 26 -3.58 10.65 -3.79
C THR A 26 -2.53 9.67 -3.31
N GLU A 27 -2.65 8.39 -3.65
CA GLU A 27 -1.67 7.36 -3.30
C GLU A 27 -0.27 7.67 -3.83
N ARG A 28 -0.16 8.13 -5.09
CA ARG A 28 1.14 8.54 -5.67
C ARG A 28 1.78 9.67 -4.87
N SER A 29 1.00 10.70 -4.54
CA SER A 29 1.47 11.84 -3.75
C SER A 29 1.90 11.38 -2.35
N THR A 30 1.10 10.54 -1.69
CA THR A 30 1.45 9.97 -0.38
C THR A 30 2.75 9.18 -0.44
N ARG A 31 2.91 8.26 -1.40
CA ARG A 31 4.16 7.50 -1.57
C ARG A 31 5.37 8.39 -1.82
N PHE A 32 5.22 9.39 -2.68
CA PHE A 32 6.31 10.35 -2.94
C PHE A 32 6.75 11.07 -1.66
N ASN A 33 5.79 11.59 -0.88
CA ASN A 33 6.08 12.28 0.36
C ASN A 33 6.69 11.36 1.42
N GLN A 34 6.18 10.14 1.56
CA GLN A 34 6.71 9.14 2.49
C GLN A 34 8.14 8.71 2.10
N ASN A 35 8.39 8.44 0.82
CA ASN A 35 9.72 8.08 0.33
C ASN A 35 10.73 9.22 0.53
N ARG A 36 10.31 10.46 0.25
CA ARG A 36 11.14 11.64 0.50
C ARG A 36 11.42 11.81 1.99
N LEU A 37 10.43 11.62 2.85
CA LEU A 37 10.61 11.67 4.30
C LEU A 37 11.54 10.54 4.79
N PHE A 38 11.43 9.34 4.21
CA PHE A 38 12.35 8.24 4.51
C PHE A 38 13.80 8.60 4.18
N GLN A 39 14.05 9.21 3.02
CA GLN A 39 15.41 9.58 2.62
C GLN A 39 16.02 10.68 3.50
N ILE A 40 15.20 11.62 3.98
CA ILE A 40 15.67 12.78 4.76
C ILE A 40 15.71 12.49 6.26
N ASP A 41 14.65 11.89 6.81
CA ASP A 41 14.48 11.63 8.25
C ASP A 41 13.60 10.39 8.49
N GLN A 42 14.26 9.23 8.50
CA GLN A 42 13.62 7.93 8.74
C GLN A 42 12.89 7.89 10.09
N LYS A 43 13.47 8.48 11.15
CA LYS A 43 12.87 8.46 12.49
C LYS A 43 11.52 9.18 12.49
N ARG A 44 11.41 10.31 11.78
CA ARG A 44 10.12 11.01 11.63
C ARG A 44 9.10 10.18 10.86
N LEU A 45 9.51 9.47 9.81
CA LEU A 45 8.58 8.58 9.11
C LEU A 45 8.04 7.52 10.06
N TYR A 46 8.90 6.81 10.80
CA TYR A 46 8.45 5.78 11.73
C TYR A 46 7.54 6.33 12.82
N LYS A 47 7.87 7.49 13.41
CA LYS A 47 6.99 8.18 14.35
C LYS A 47 5.62 8.55 13.76
N SER A 48 5.55 8.86 12.48
CA SER A 48 4.27 9.13 11.80
C SER A 48 3.46 7.86 11.50
N LEU A 49 4.13 6.70 11.42
CA LEU A 49 3.50 5.39 11.24
C LEU A 49 3.07 4.76 12.56
N GLU A 50 3.67 5.17 13.68
CA GLU A 50 3.18 4.84 15.00
C GLU A 50 1.72 5.28 15.11
N ARG A 51 0.81 4.31 15.32
CA ARG A 51 -0.55 4.66 15.73
C ARG A 51 -0.45 5.43 17.05
N PRO A 52 -1.31 6.44 17.27
CA PRO A 52 -1.53 6.95 18.62
C PRO A 52 -1.74 5.73 19.49
N MET A 53 -0.96 5.63 20.57
CA MET A 53 -0.99 4.51 21.48
C MET A 53 -2.46 4.27 21.81
N VAL A 54 -3.04 3.22 21.22
CA VAL A 54 -4.28 2.67 21.74
C VAL A 54 -3.78 2.20 23.09
N SER A 55 -4.07 2.97 24.13
CA SER A 55 -3.80 2.62 25.50
C SER A 55 -4.52 1.30 25.70
N GLY A 56 -3.79 0.21 25.44
CA GLY A 56 -4.25 -1.13 25.66
C GLY A 56 -4.64 -1.15 27.12
N THR A 57 -5.93 -1.22 27.38
CA THR A 57 -6.50 -1.35 28.71
C THR A 57 -6.14 -2.70 29.35
N GLY A 58 -5.33 -3.53 28.67
CA GLY A 58 -4.76 -4.76 29.18
C GLY A 58 -3.34 -4.53 29.72
N SER A 59 -3.12 -5.01 30.95
CA SER A 59 -1.78 -5.28 31.48
C SER A 59 -0.91 -5.94 30.41
N ALA A 60 0.38 -5.57 30.35
CA ALA A 60 1.34 -6.27 29.51
C ALA A 60 1.24 -7.79 29.78
N PRO A 61 1.25 -8.64 28.73
CA PRO A 61 1.17 -10.09 28.90
C PRO A 61 2.38 -10.58 29.70
N ASN A 62 2.17 -11.62 30.50
CA ASN A 62 3.25 -12.25 31.26
C ASN A 62 4.29 -12.85 30.29
N GLN A 63 5.55 -12.89 30.73
CA GLN A 63 6.66 -13.48 29.97
C GLN A 63 6.37 -14.94 29.61
N ALA A 64 5.81 -15.72 30.55
CA ALA A 64 5.48 -17.12 30.32
C ALA A 64 4.45 -17.30 29.19
N ASP A 65 3.39 -16.48 29.19
CA ASP A 65 2.33 -16.53 28.18
C ASP A 65 2.86 -16.16 26.80
N THR A 66 3.75 -15.16 26.75
CA THR A 66 4.41 -14.73 25.52
C THR A 66 5.31 -15.84 24.95
N VAL A 67 6.10 -16.50 25.81
CA VAL A 67 6.97 -17.61 25.41
C VAL A 67 6.16 -18.82 24.96
N ALA A 68 5.07 -19.15 25.65
CA ALA A 68 4.19 -20.26 25.27
C ALA A 68 3.53 -20.01 23.91
N PHE A 69 3.06 -18.78 23.66
CA PHE A 69 2.48 -18.37 22.39
C PHE A 69 3.47 -18.54 21.22
N TRP A 70 4.66 -17.93 21.32
CA TRP A 70 5.66 -18.02 20.25
C TRP A 70 6.21 -19.43 20.07
N ARG A 71 6.37 -20.17 21.17
CA ARG A 71 6.74 -21.58 21.11
C ARG A 71 5.70 -22.38 20.34
N GLY A 72 4.40 -22.22 20.63
CA GLY A 72 3.34 -22.92 19.91
C GLY A 72 3.38 -22.67 18.40
N LEU A 73 3.54 -21.41 18.00
CA LEU A 73 3.60 -21.02 16.59
C LEU A 73 4.79 -21.62 15.82
N TRP A 74 5.93 -21.77 16.48
CA TRP A 74 7.17 -22.26 15.84
C TRP A 74 7.51 -23.72 16.16
N SER A 75 6.79 -24.36 17.07
CA SER A 75 7.07 -25.74 17.48
C SER A 75 6.50 -26.79 16.54
N GLU A 76 5.43 -26.47 15.81
CA GLU A 76 4.83 -27.40 14.86
C GLU A 76 5.40 -27.13 13.45
N PRO A 77 6.15 -28.08 12.88
CA PRO A 77 6.54 -27.99 11.48
C PRO A 77 5.26 -28.14 10.63
N VAL A 78 4.73 -27.02 10.16
CA VAL A 78 3.65 -27.02 9.18
C VAL A 78 4.26 -27.35 7.82
N ASN A 79 3.81 -28.46 7.21
CA ASN A 79 4.09 -28.72 5.80
C ASN A 79 3.29 -27.72 4.98
N HIS A 80 3.93 -26.61 4.61
CA HIS A 80 3.37 -25.70 3.63
C HIS A 80 3.29 -26.44 2.30
N SER A 81 2.08 -26.64 1.77
CA SER A 81 1.94 -27.07 0.39
C SER A 81 2.58 -25.99 -0.48
N GLU A 82 3.63 -26.36 -1.22
CA GLU A 82 4.19 -25.57 -2.31
C GLU A 82 3.15 -25.53 -3.44
N GLY A 83 2.06 -24.81 -3.21
CA GLY A 83 1.22 -24.32 -4.29
C GLY A 83 2.07 -23.40 -5.15
N PRO A 84 1.79 -23.30 -6.47
CA PRO A 84 2.56 -22.45 -7.35
C PRO A 84 2.70 -21.06 -6.73
N LEU A 85 3.94 -20.60 -6.57
CA LEU A 85 4.20 -19.20 -6.29
C LEU A 85 3.55 -18.44 -7.45
N ASP A 86 2.39 -17.85 -7.17
CA ASP A 86 1.69 -17.03 -8.15
C ASP A 86 2.58 -15.81 -8.43
N GLU A 87 3.34 -15.89 -9.51
CA GLU A 87 4.08 -14.77 -10.10
C GLU A 87 3.13 -13.65 -10.56
N SER A 88 1.81 -13.78 -10.42
CA SER A 88 0.86 -12.67 -10.56
C SER A 88 0.87 -11.72 -9.36
N CYS A 89 2.05 -11.38 -8.83
CA CYS A 89 2.27 -9.98 -8.52
C CYS A 89 2.27 -9.25 -9.85
N GLY A 90 1.07 -8.81 -10.27
CA GLY A 90 0.89 -7.74 -11.24
C GLY A 90 1.48 -6.45 -10.68
N GLY A 91 2.81 -6.44 -10.53
CA GLY A 91 3.63 -5.26 -10.54
C GLY A 91 3.36 -4.64 -11.88
N SER A 92 2.36 -3.77 -11.91
CA SER A 92 2.37 -2.60 -12.77
C SER A 92 3.70 -1.92 -12.49
N VAL A 93 4.75 -2.36 -13.20
CA VAL A 93 5.95 -1.59 -13.47
C VAL A 93 5.40 -0.26 -13.93
N CYS A 94 5.36 0.71 -13.03
CA CYS A 94 5.20 2.09 -13.42
C CYS A 94 6.54 2.39 -14.06
N GLU A 95 6.65 2.15 -15.37
CA GLU A 95 7.72 2.70 -16.18
C GLU A 95 7.75 4.20 -15.88
N TYR A 96 8.74 4.59 -15.08
CA TYR A 96 9.13 5.96 -14.94
C TYR A 96 9.75 6.35 -16.28
N TYR A 97 8.92 6.79 -17.23
CA TYR A 97 9.41 7.68 -18.27
C TYR A 97 9.80 8.98 -17.59
N ALA A 98 11.06 9.07 -17.16
CA ALA A 98 11.75 10.33 -17.03
C ALA A 98 11.83 10.92 -18.44
N HIS A 99 10.82 11.70 -18.83
CA HIS A 99 11.03 12.69 -19.87
C HIS A 99 12.00 13.72 -19.28
N GLU A 100 13.30 13.50 -19.49
CA GLU A 100 14.26 14.59 -19.41
C GLU A 100 13.89 15.61 -20.49
N PRO A 101 13.61 16.88 -20.14
CA PRO A 101 13.60 17.91 -21.14
C PRO A 101 15.04 18.14 -21.58
N SER A 102 15.33 17.76 -22.83
CA SER A 102 16.57 18.10 -23.51
C SER A 102 16.75 19.62 -23.54
N HIS A 103 17.57 20.15 -22.63
CA HIS A 103 18.15 21.47 -22.80
C HIS A 103 19.24 21.37 -23.88
N HIS A 104 18.82 21.39 -25.14
CA HIS A 104 19.72 21.81 -26.22
C HIS A 104 19.73 23.33 -26.21
N ASN A 105 20.82 23.87 -25.68
CA ASN A 105 21.13 25.29 -25.70
C ASN A 105 21.37 25.69 -27.17
N ALA A 106 20.50 26.53 -27.72
CA ALA A 106 20.71 27.22 -28.99
C ALA A 106 20.92 28.70 -28.65
N GLY A 107 22.13 29.17 -28.87
CA GLY A 107 22.59 30.53 -28.61
C GLY A 107 24.10 30.59 -28.63
#